data_AF-A0A9D0YTQ7-F1
#
_entry.id   AF-A0A9D0YTQ7-F1
#
_cell.length_a   1.000
_cell.length_b   1.000
_cell.length_c   1.000
_cell.angle_alpha   90.00
_cell.angle_beta   90.00
_cell.angle_gamma   90.00
#
_symmetry.space_group_name_H-M   'P 1'
#
loop_
_entity.id
_entity.type
_entity.pdbx_description
1 polymer ?
#
loop_
_entity_poly.entity_id
_entity_poly.type
_entity_poly.pdbx_seq_one_letter_code
_entity_poly.pdbx_strand_id
1 'polypeptide(L)'
;MEVADLSLTKYSARDVAKDFGVQPKEIVGVLAQHGMSNVSPTKTLTDKELTVIFEHLTQNNQVASIESIYADVYHEKKPAAPAAKAQGNQAQQAAPAKQGEKEPAKAVEHKPHSRTPEKKIVDTRKGGGVNLEKYDQRLEDLAPDKANRMQTGKQKFQNRGGKNRGQNFGNKRKQEEAEKMRRLQLEIAKKTPLTVKIPDEIGVGELASRMKKTGAEVVKCLMKNGIMASLSEIIDYDTAALIAMELGCKVEKEVIVTIEEKLIDVSEDKEEDLVPRAPVVVVMGHVDHGKTSLLDYIRHANVVSGEAGGITQHIGAYQVEVNGKPITFLDTPGHEAFTAMRARGAMVTDVAILVVAADDGIMPQTVESINHAKAAGIPIIVAINKMDKPEANPERIKEQLTKYELVPEEWGGETIICPISAKTGEGIDNLLEMVNLTAEMQELKANPNRSAHGAVIEARLDKGRGPVATLLVQNGTLHQGDVIIAGTAVGRVRAMTNAKGEKLTEAGPSVPVEIIGMSEVPGAGDDFHAVADER
;
A
#
# COMPACT_ATOMS: atom_id res chain seq x y z
N MET A 1 -3.83 33.92 -38.29
CA MET A 1 -4.37 35.06 -37.52
C MET A 1 -4.92 34.46 -36.24
N GLU A 2 -4.41 34.96 -35.11
CA GLU A 2 -4.71 34.58 -33.71
C GLU A 2 -4.34 33.16 -33.27
N VAL A 3 -3.10 33.02 -32.77
CA VAL A 3 -2.75 31.98 -31.80
C VAL A 3 -3.14 32.53 -30.43
N ALA A 4 -4.00 31.81 -29.72
CA ALA A 4 -4.49 32.18 -28.41
C ALA A 4 -3.33 32.23 -27.39
N ASP A 5 -3.21 33.40 -26.78
CA ASP A 5 -2.26 33.79 -25.74
C ASP A 5 -2.52 32.97 -24.46
N LEU A 6 -1.68 31.96 -24.20
CA LEU A 6 -1.60 31.30 -22.89
C LEU A 6 -1.05 32.33 -21.90
N SER A 7 -1.95 32.89 -21.09
CA SER A 7 -1.66 33.89 -20.07
C SER A 7 -0.67 33.35 -19.03
N LEU A 8 0.62 33.50 -19.31
CA LEU A 8 1.72 33.30 -18.38
C LEU A 8 1.71 34.40 -17.32
N THR A 9 1.86 33.97 -16.08
CA THR A 9 2.00 34.79 -14.88
C THR A 9 3.01 35.92 -15.11
N LYS A 10 2.58 37.17 -14.95
CA LYS A 10 3.42 38.35 -15.16
C LYS A 10 4.62 38.35 -14.20
N TYR A 11 5.78 37.86 -14.65
CA TYR A 11 7.01 37.80 -13.86
C TYR A 11 7.87 39.05 -14.08
N SER A 12 8.34 39.68 -13.00
CA SER A 12 9.24 40.86 -13.09
C SER A 12 10.69 40.48 -12.79
N ALA A 13 11.64 41.33 -13.22
CA ALA A 13 13.06 41.12 -12.92
C ALA A 13 13.38 41.07 -11.41
N ARG A 14 12.53 41.68 -10.56
CA ARG A 14 12.65 41.57 -9.10
C ARG A 14 12.23 40.20 -8.57
N ASP A 15 11.23 39.59 -9.18
CA ASP A 15 10.74 38.27 -8.75
C ASP A 15 11.77 37.19 -9.11
N VAL A 16 12.32 37.25 -10.33
CA VAL A 16 13.44 36.38 -10.74
C VAL A 16 14.66 36.58 -9.83
N ALA A 17 15.00 37.83 -9.47
CA ALA A 17 16.11 38.10 -8.57
C ALA A 17 15.91 37.47 -7.18
N LYS A 18 14.67 37.49 -6.69
CA LYS A 18 14.30 36.91 -5.40
C LYS A 18 14.40 35.40 -5.40
N ASP A 19 13.98 34.73 -6.47
CA ASP A 19 13.99 33.27 -6.55
C ASP A 19 15.41 32.70 -6.66
N PHE A 20 16.31 33.41 -7.34
CA PHE A 20 17.71 33.02 -7.49
C PHE A 20 18.63 33.61 -6.41
N GLY A 21 18.10 34.40 -5.47
CA GLY A 21 18.89 35.03 -4.40
C GLY A 21 19.93 36.05 -4.86
N VAL A 22 19.80 36.57 -6.08
CA VAL A 22 20.74 37.51 -6.72
C VAL A 22 20.24 38.96 -6.64
N GLN A 23 21.12 39.95 -6.84
CA GLN A 23 20.66 41.35 -6.82
C GLN A 23 19.90 41.69 -8.11
N PRO A 24 18.78 42.45 -8.05
CA PRO A 24 18.03 42.85 -9.26
C PRO A 24 18.85 43.61 -10.31
N LYS A 25 19.96 44.24 -9.91
CA LYS A 25 20.89 44.93 -10.82
C LYS A 25 21.68 43.95 -11.69
N GLU A 26 21.97 42.75 -11.21
CA GLU A 26 22.72 41.73 -11.95
C GLU A 26 21.87 41.18 -13.09
N ILE A 27 20.59 40.89 -12.84
CA ILE A 27 19.63 40.46 -13.87
C ILE A 27 19.44 41.51 -14.97
N VAL A 28 19.34 42.80 -14.58
CA VAL A 28 19.27 43.90 -15.54
C VAL A 28 20.57 44.03 -16.34
N GLY A 29 21.72 43.73 -15.74
CA GLY A 29 23.02 43.69 -16.40
C GLY A 29 23.12 42.58 -17.45
N VAL A 30 22.63 41.37 -17.15
CA VAL A 30 22.60 40.23 -18.09
C VAL A 30 21.76 40.55 -19.32
N LEU A 31 20.58 41.15 -19.13
CA LEU A 31 19.73 41.58 -20.24
C LEU A 31 20.40 42.66 -21.11
N ALA A 32 21.15 43.59 -20.49
CA ALA A 32 21.89 44.62 -21.21
C ALA A 32 23.04 44.04 -22.05
N GLN A 33 23.74 43.01 -21.56
CA GLN A 33 24.82 42.33 -22.29
C GLN A 33 24.33 41.58 -23.54
N HIS A 34 23.10 41.06 -23.51
CA HIS A 34 22.47 40.37 -24.64
C HIS A 34 21.69 41.32 -25.59
N GLY A 35 21.99 42.63 -25.55
CA GLY A 35 21.46 43.60 -26.51
C GLY A 35 20.05 44.11 -26.22
N MET A 36 19.47 43.80 -25.05
CA MET A 36 18.13 44.23 -24.65
C MET A 36 18.23 45.43 -23.70
N SER A 37 18.34 46.63 -24.27
CA SER A 37 18.56 47.87 -23.50
C SER A 37 17.26 48.46 -22.91
N ASN A 38 17.34 48.90 -21.65
CA ASN A 38 16.35 49.63 -20.83
C ASN A 38 15.16 48.84 -20.26
N VAL A 39 15.43 47.74 -19.57
CA VAL A 39 14.44 47.10 -18.69
C VAL A 39 14.56 47.69 -17.28
N SER A 40 13.51 48.38 -16.81
CA SER A 40 13.43 48.81 -15.41
C SER A 40 13.14 47.60 -14.51
N PRO A 41 13.61 47.56 -13.25
CA PRO A 41 13.43 46.40 -12.36
C PRO A 41 11.96 46.05 -12.07
N THR A 42 11.03 46.96 -12.36
CA THR A 42 9.59 46.81 -12.15
C THR A 42 8.82 46.46 -13.42
N LYS A 43 9.49 46.40 -14.58
CA LYS A 43 8.85 45.98 -15.83
C LYS A 43 8.70 44.46 -15.85
N THR A 44 7.54 44.00 -16.30
CA THR A 44 7.26 42.58 -16.56
C THR A 44 8.07 42.11 -17.77
N LEU A 45 8.77 40.99 -17.61
CA LEU A 45 9.63 40.40 -18.61
C LEU A 45 8.81 39.58 -19.61
N THR A 46 9.26 39.57 -20.86
CA THR A 46 8.74 38.71 -21.93
C THR A 46 9.41 37.33 -21.87
N ASP A 47 8.76 36.32 -22.45
CA ASP A 47 9.23 34.92 -22.43
C ASP A 47 10.65 34.75 -23.03
N LYS A 48 10.98 35.57 -24.04
CA LYS A 48 12.33 35.62 -24.63
C LYS A 48 13.38 36.21 -23.68
N GLU A 49 13.02 37.22 -22.89
CA GLU A 49 13.91 37.81 -21.87
C GLU A 49 14.13 36.84 -20.71
N LEU A 50 13.08 36.11 -20.30
CA LEU A 50 13.19 35.08 -19.25
C LEU A 50 14.11 33.93 -19.69
N THR A 51 13.95 33.44 -20.92
CA THR A 51 14.79 32.36 -21.46
C THR A 51 16.28 32.71 -21.44
N VAL A 52 16.63 33.93 -21.86
CA VAL A 52 18.02 34.41 -21.86
C VAL A 52 18.58 34.53 -20.44
N ILE A 53 17.77 34.98 -19.47
CA ILE A 53 18.19 35.05 -18.06
C ILE A 53 18.43 33.64 -17.49
N PHE A 54 17.51 32.70 -17.73
CA PHE A 54 17.64 31.33 -17.23
C PHE A 54 18.85 30.62 -17.83
N GLU A 55 19.09 30.76 -19.13
CA GLU A 55 20.25 30.17 -19.79
C GLU A 55 21.58 30.72 -19.24
N HIS A 56 21.67 32.04 -19.02
CA HIS A 56 22.86 32.65 -18.46
C HIS A 56 23.09 32.26 -17.00
N LEU A 57 22.02 32.17 -16.19
CA LEU A 57 22.13 31.78 -14.78
C LEU A 57 22.46 30.29 -14.62
N THR A 58 21.90 29.41 -15.45
CA THR A 58 22.24 27.97 -15.41
C THR A 58 23.65 27.69 -15.89
N GLN A 59 24.18 28.46 -16.86
CA GLN A 59 25.58 28.31 -17.29
C GLN A 59 26.57 28.80 -16.21
N ASN A 60 26.23 29.85 -15.46
CA ASN A 60 27.14 30.41 -14.46
C ASN A 60 27.04 29.79 -13.05
N ASN A 61 25.91 29.17 -12.71
CA ASN A 61 25.69 28.47 -11.43
C ASN A 61 25.61 26.94 -11.59
N GLN A 62 26.55 26.35 -12.33
CA GLN A 62 26.67 24.90 -12.41
C GLN A 62 27.13 24.34 -11.05
N VAL A 63 26.24 23.61 -10.39
CA VAL A 63 26.56 22.82 -9.18
C VAL A 63 27.32 21.56 -9.58
N ALA A 64 28.48 21.34 -8.96
CA ALA A 64 29.42 20.28 -9.33
C ALA A 64 28.93 18.85 -9.00
N SER A 65 27.87 18.69 -8.20
CA SER A 65 27.32 17.38 -7.82
C SER A 65 25.91 17.51 -7.26
N ILE A 66 25.02 16.58 -7.64
CA ILE A 66 23.63 16.48 -7.19
C ILE A 66 23.51 16.24 -5.66
N GLU A 67 24.54 15.68 -5.02
CA GLU A 67 24.56 15.32 -3.60
C GLU A 67 24.48 16.54 -2.64
N SER A 68 25.01 17.70 -3.04
CA SER A 68 24.92 18.92 -2.21
C SER A 68 23.49 19.49 -2.13
N ILE A 69 22.65 19.18 -3.12
CA ILE A 69 21.26 19.63 -3.16
C ILE A 69 20.38 18.78 -2.23
N TYR A 70 20.69 17.50 -2.08
CA TYR A 70 19.94 16.60 -1.20
C TYR A 70 20.31 16.76 0.30
N ALA A 71 21.52 17.25 0.60
CA ALA A 71 21.96 17.48 1.98
C ALA A 71 21.21 18.63 2.69
N ASP A 72 20.81 19.67 1.94
CA ASP A 72 20.17 20.87 2.52
C ASP A 72 18.63 20.78 2.64
N VAL A 73 18.02 19.74 2.06
CA VAL A 73 16.54 19.60 1.99
C VAL A 73 15.97 18.66 3.06
N TYR A 74 16.79 17.79 3.66
CA TYR A 74 16.36 16.86 4.72
C TYR A 74 16.75 17.34 6.13
N HIS A 75 15.96 18.28 6.65
CA HIS A 75 15.82 18.45 8.10
C HIS A 75 14.39 18.10 8.51
N GLU A 76 14.23 16.88 9.05
CA GLU A 76 13.01 16.44 9.70
C GLU A 76 12.60 17.42 10.80
N LYS A 77 11.38 17.97 10.68
CA LYS A 77 10.73 18.69 11.78
C LYS A 77 10.35 17.70 12.87
N LYS A 78 11.17 17.66 13.92
CA LYS A 78 10.87 16.98 15.19
C LYS A 78 9.60 17.59 15.83
N PRO A 79 8.67 16.79 16.40
CA PRO A 79 7.47 17.30 17.06
C PRO A 79 7.81 17.97 18.40
N ALA A 80 7.26 19.15 18.64
CA ALA A 80 7.44 19.88 19.89
C ALA A 80 6.48 19.38 20.98
N ALA A 81 7.03 19.03 22.14
CA ALA A 81 6.32 18.93 23.42
C ALA A 81 6.65 20.14 24.32
N PRO A 82 5.82 20.49 25.33
CA PRO A 82 5.63 21.87 25.75
C PRO A 82 6.34 22.29 27.06
N ALA A 83 6.41 23.62 27.22
CA ALA A 83 6.58 24.44 28.44
C ALA A 83 8.02 24.75 28.93
N ALA A 84 8.34 26.05 29.05
CA ALA A 84 8.46 26.76 30.35
C ALA A 84 9.05 28.17 30.19
N LYS A 85 8.63 29.05 31.11
CA LYS A 85 8.94 30.48 31.23
C LYS A 85 10.43 30.74 31.55
N ALA A 86 10.97 31.84 31.02
CA ALA A 86 12.02 32.61 31.69
C ALA A 86 11.89 34.11 31.37
N GLN A 87 12.01 34.91 32.42
CA GLN A 87 11.92 36.37 32.49
C GLN A 87 13.19 37.05 31.92
N GLY A 88 13.07 38.29 31.44
CA GLY A 88 14.23 39.12 31.08
C GLY A 88 13.88 40.48 30.46
N ASN A 89 13.77 41.48 31.34
CA ASN A 89 13.43 42.89 31.16
C ASN A 89 14.35 43.76 30.26
N GLN A 90 13.74 44.78 29.62
CA GLN A 90 14.07 46.24 29.50
C GLN A 90 14.02 46.78 28.04
N ALA A 91 13.01 47.60 27.69
CA ALA A 91 12.94 49.08 27.76
C ALA A 91 13.45 49.72 26.44
N GLN A 92 12.92 50.79 25.84
CA GLN A 92 11.85 51.77 26.11
C GLN A 92 11.68 52.64 24.83
N GLN A 93 10.58 53.39 24.74
CA GLN A 93 10.22 54.54 23.86
C GLN A 93 9.10 54.24 22.85
N ALA A 94 8.09 55.08 22.61
CA ALA A 94 7.42 56.17 23.32
C ALA A 94 6.10 56.41 22.52
N ALA A 95 5.03 56.79 23.20
CA ALA A 95 3.65 57.01 22.70
C ALA A 95 3.51 58.36 21.89
N PRO A 96 2.32 58.87 21.43
CA PRO A 96 0.95 58.42 21.74
C PRO A 96 -0.18 58.60 20.66
N ALA A 97 -1.30 57.91 20.99
CA ALA A 97 -2.72 58.31 20.88
C ALA A 97 -3.43 58.51 19.51
N LYS A 98 -4.54 57.79 19.33
CA LYS A 98 -5.90 58.37 19.26
C LYS A 98 -7.01 57.35 19.54
N GLN A 99 -8.00 57.84 20.28
CA GLN A 99 -9.24 57.19 20.74
C GLN A 99 -10.25 56.97 19.61
N GLY A 100 -11.15 56.01 19.83
CA GLY A 100 -12.41 55.87 19.09
C GLY A 100 -13.26 54.73 19.65
N GLU A 101 -14.05 55.01 20.69
CA GLU A 101 -15.13 54.16 21.19
C GLU A 101 -16.26 54.00 20.16
N LYS A 102 -16.88 52.80 20.11
CA LYS A 102 -18.34 52.61 19.99
C LYS A 102 -18.71 51.11 20.09
N GLU A 103 -19.34 50.76 21.22
CA GLU A 103 -20.28 49.65 21.39
C GLU A 103 -21.72 50.21 21.24
N PRO A 104 -22.83 49.44 21.32
CA PRO A 104 -23.03 47.98 21.17
C PRO A 104 -24.27 47.62 20.29
N ALA A 105 -24.45 46.35 19.89
CA ALA A 105 -25.79 45.83 19.57
C ALA A 105 -25.88 44.30 19.73
N LYS A 106 -27.05 43.85 20.19
CA LYS A 106 -27.38 42.57 20.83
C LYS A 106 -27.62 41.38 19.87
N ALA A 107 -27.30 40.21 20.42
CA ALA A 107 -27.76 38.85 20.19
C ALA A 107 -29.03 38.58 19.35
N VAL A 108 -28.97 37.52 18.52
CA VAL A 108 -29.95 36.39 18.52
C VAL A 108 -29.23 35.09 18.11
N GLU A 109 -29.50 34.00 18.85
CA GLU A 109 -29.06 32.61 18.62
C GLU A 109 -29.81 31.92 17.46
N HIS A 110 -29.12 31.03 16.73
CA HIS A 110 -29.68 29.74 16.31
C HIS A 110 -28.55 28.73 16.00
N LYS A 111 -28.59 27.58 16.68
CA LYS A 111 -27.58 26.49 16.63
C LYS A 111 -27.64 25.68 15.33
N PRO A 112 -26.48 25.24 14.79
CA PRO A 112 -26.37 24.09 13.89
C PRO A 112 -26.25 22.77 14.69
N HIS A 113 -26.96 21.73 14.27
CA HIS A 113 -26.80 20.37 14.79
C HIS A 113 -25.68 19.64 14.04
N SER A 114 -24.58 19.31 14.74
CA SER A 114 -23.66 18.25 14.33
C SER A 114 -23.61 17.19 15.42
N ARG A 115 -23.74 15.92 15.02
CA ARG A 115 -23.72 14.75 15.91
C ARG A 115 -22.28 14.24 15.99
N THR A 116 -21.60 14.58 17.07
CA THR A 116 -20.41 13.86 17.55
C THR A 116 -20.61 13.54 19.04
N PRO A 117 -20.43 12.28 19.48
CA PRO A 117 -20.51 11.94 20.89
C PRO A 117 -19.19 12.30 21.60
N GLU A 118 -19.23 13.33 22.46
CA GLU A 118 -18.12 13.69 23.36
C GLU A 118 -18.04 12.74 24.56
N LYS A 119 -16.83 12.20 24.80
CA LYS A 119 -16.45 11.50 26.03
C LYS A 119 -16.34 12.50 27.19
N LYS A 120 -17.18 12.33 28.21
CA LYS A 120 -17.06 13.03 29.51
C LYS A 120 -15.93 12.43 30.32
N ILE A 121 -14.84 13.17 30.49
CA ILE A 121 -13.79 12.91 31.48
C ILE A 121 -14.23 13.62 32.78
N VAL A 122 -14.37 12.86 33.87
CA VAL A 122 -14.68 13.39 35.20
C VAL A 122 -13.41 13.32 36.05
N ASP A 123 -12.88 14.48 36.42
CA ASP A 123 -11.69 14.65 37.25
C ASP A 123 -12.07 14.51 38.74
N THR A 124 -11.45 13.56 39.45
CA THR A 124 -11.79 13.18 40.84
C THR A 124 -10.76 13.67 41.87
N ARG A 125 -10.25 14.89 41.72
CA ARG A 125 -9.36 15.51 42.72
C ARG A 125 -9.99 16.75 43.35
N LYS A 126 -10.94 16.56 44.26
CA LYS A 126 -11.16 17.36 45.48
C LYS A 126 -12.31 16.75 46.29
N GLY A 127 -12.02 16.51 47.57
CA GLY A 127 -12.84 15.70 48.47
C GLY A 127 -14.17 16.31 48.91
N GLY A 128 -15.06 15.42 49.33
CA GLY A 128 -16.34 15.74 49.98
C GLY A 128 -17.24 14.50 49.93
N GLY A 129 -17.61 13.99 51.11
CA GLY A 129 -18.14 12.63 51.33
C GLY A 129 -19.32 12.20 50.46
N VAL A 130 -19.16 11.05 49.80
CA VAL A 130 -20.25 10.30 49.19
C VAL A 130 -20.73 9.21 50.16
N ASN A 131 -22.02 9.24 50.37
CA ASN A 131 -22.81 8.52 51.36
C ASN A 131 -22.84 7.00 51.04
N LEU A 132 -22.29 6.17 51.94
CA LEU A 132 -22.20 4.71 51.79
C LEU A 132 -23.53 3.97 52.05
N GLU A 133 -24.58 4.64 52.51
CA GLU A 133 -25.85 3.99 52.92
C GLU A 133 -26.79 3.58 51.77
N LYS A 134 -26.39 3.72 50.50
CA LYS A 134 -27.23 3.35 49.34
C LYS A 134 -26.79 2.13 48.54
N TYR A 135 -25.69 1.47 48.92
CA TYR A 135 -25.20 0.27 48.22
C TYR A 135 -25.26 -1.03 49.04
N ASP A 136 -25.67 -0.99 50.31
CA ASP A 136 -25.85 -2.20 51.13
C ASP A 136 -27.21 -2.89 50.94
N GLN A 137 -28.20 -2.24 50.31
CA GLN A 137 -29.55 -2.81 50.15
C GLN A 137 -29.68 -3.90 49.06
N ARG A 138 -28.59 -4.34 48.42
CA ARG A 138 -28.65 -5.38 47.37
C ARG A 138 -27.73 -6.58 47.61
N LEU A 139 -27.02 -6.62 48.74
CA LEU A 139 -26.23 -7.79 49.17
C LEU A 139 -26.86 -8.58 50.32
N GLU A 140 -27.92 -8.06 50.98
CA GLU A 140 -28.63 -8.80 52.05
C GLU A 140 -29.82 -9.66 51.56
N ASP A 141 -30.24 -9.55 50.29
CA ASP A 141 -31.43 -10.26 49.77
C ASP A 141 -31.16 -11.62 49.07
N LEU A 142 -29.93 -12.15 49.12
CA LEU A 142 -29.59 -13.43 48.45
C LEU A 142 -29.14 -14.58 49.37
N ALA A 143 -29.41 -14.54 50.67
CA ALA A 143 -29.15 -15.67 51.56
C ALA A 143 -30.29 -15.94 52.56
N PRO A 144 -31.34 -16.69 52.19
CA PRO A 144 -32.19 -17.32 53.18
C PRO A 144 -31.53 -18.61 53.72
N ASP A 145 -31.81 -18.87 54.99
CA ASP A 145 -31.94 -20.21 55.60
C ASP A 145 -30.82 -20.88 56.42
N LYS A 146 -29.88 -20.16 57.04
CA LYS A 146 -28.95 -20.86 57.98
C LYS A 146 -28.42 -20.18 59.23
N ALA A 147 -29.05 -19.11 59.72
CA ALA A 147 -28.52 -18.39 60.89
C ALA A 147 -29.56 -17.92 61.93
N ASN A 148 -30.72 -18.56 62.05
CA ASN A 148 -31.73 -18.17 63.05
C ASN A 148 -32.02 -19.22 64.13
N ARG A 149 -30.97 -19.93 64.59
CA ARG A 149 -31.10 -20.81 65.75
C ARG A 149 -29.90 -20.72 66.69
N MET A 150 -29.45 -19.51 66.98
CA MET A 150 -28.46 -19.29 68.02
C MET A 150 -28.59 -17.90 68.63
N GLN A 151 -29.59 -17.72 69.51
CA GLN A 151 -29.41 -17.10 70.83
C GLN A 151 -30.76 -16.77 71.48
N THR A 152 -31.27 -17.69 72.30
CA THR A 152 -32.07 -17.29 73.46
C THR A 152 -32.00 -18.39 74.52
N GLY A 153 -31.66 -18.01 75.75
CA GLY A 153 -32.14 -18.69 76.95
C GLY A 153 -31.18 -19.70 77.60
N LYS A 154 -30.47 -19.22 78.63
CA LYS A 154 -30.07 -20.06 79.78
C LYS A 154 -31.31 -20.79 80.31
N GLN A 155 -31.38 -22.12 80.23
CA GLN A 155 -32.21 -22.92 81.13
C GLN A 155 -31.68 -24.36 81.28
N LYS A 156 -31.25 -24.64 82.51
CA LYS A 156 -31.20 -25.88 83.30
C LYS A 156 -31.10 -27.24 82.58
N PHE A 157 -30.08 -27.98 83.00
CA PHE A 157 -30.01 -29.44 82.98
C PHE A 157 -31.31 -30.08 83.49
N GLN A 158 -31.86 -31.01 82.71
CA GLN A 158 -32.56 -32.16 83.29
C GLN A 158 -32.37 -33.42 82.45
N ASN A 159 -31.99 -34.46 83.17
CA ASN A 159 -31.62 -35.80 82.77
C ASN A 159 -32.86 -36.58 82.28
N ARG A 160 -32.79 -37.20 81.09
CA ARG A 160 -33.61 -38.37 80.78
C ARG A 160 -32.93 -39.23 79.71
N GLY A 161 -32.36 -40.34 80.16
CA GLY A 161 -31.70 -41.33 79.32
C GLY A 161 -32.67 -42.12 78.44
N GLY A 162 -32.11 -42.74 77.41
CA GLY A 162 -32.82 -43.71 76.57
C GLY A 162 -32.09 -44.01 75.27
N LYS A 163 -31.22 -45.02 75.30
CA LYS A 163 -30.78 -45.91 74.21
C LYS A 163 -31.22 -45.55 72.78
N ASN A 164 -30.26 -45.31 71.88
CA ASN A 164 -30.06 -46.27 70.78
C ASN A 164 -28.65 -46.19 70.18
N ARG A 165 -28.08 -47.38 69.99
CA ARG A 165 -26.71 -47.67 69.59
C ARG A 165 -26.77 -48.20 68.16
N GLY A 166 -26.03 -47.60 67.23
CA GLY A 166 -25.71 -48.28 65.97
C GLY A 166 -25.55 -47.37 64.75
N GLN A 167 -24.37 -47.48 64.13
CA GLN A 167 -24.07 -47.21 62.71
C GLN A 167 -24.14 -45.75 62.21
N ASN A 168 -22.99 -45.06 62.15
CA ASN A 168 -22.65 -44.22 60.98
C ASN A 168 -21.18 -43.72 60.91
N PHE A 169 -20.20 -44.61 61.11
CA PHE A 169 -18.77 -44.23 60.96
C PHE A 169 -18.22 -44.32 59.52
N GLY A 170 -19.03 -44.79 58.55
CA GLY A 170 -18.61 -44.92 57.14
C GLY A 170 -18.78 -43.67 56.27
N ASN A 171 -19.81 -42.86 56.52
CA ASN A 171 -20.13 -41.71 55.65
C ASN A 171 -19.26 -40.46 55.90
N LYS A 172 -18.61 -40.36 57.07
CA LYS A 172 -17.78 -39.20 57.41
C LYS A 172 -16.40 -39.23 56.71
N ARG A 173 -15.80 -40.43 56.58
CA ARG A 173 -14.55 -40.62 55.81
C ARG A 173 -14.73 -40.38 54.32
N LYS A 174 -15.86 -40.81 53.76
CA LYS A 174 -16.18 -40.60 52.32
C LYS A 174 -16.39 -39.12 51.98
N GLN A 175 -16.93 -38.32 52.90
CA GLN A 175 -17.07 -36.87 52.73
C GLN A 175 -15.71 -36.15 52.82
N GLU A 176 -14.85 -36.52 53.78
CA GLU A 176 -13.50 -35.95 53.90
C GLU A 176 -12.59 -36.29 52.71
N GLU A 177 -12.72 -37.49 52.12
CA GLU A 177 -11.99 -37.88 50.91
C GLU A 177 -12.51 -37.14 49.67
N ALA A 178 -13.82 -36.96 49.52
CA ALA A 178 -14.40 -36.19 48.42
C ALA A 178 -14.00 -34.71 48.47
N GLU A 179 -13.92 -34.13 49.67
CA GLU A 179 -13.52 -32.75 49.87
C GLU A 179 -12.02 -32.53 49.62
N LYS A 180 -11.17 -33.50 50.02
CA LYS A 180 -9.74 -33.52 49.66
C LYS A 180 -9.53 -33.67 48.14
N MET A 181 -10.31 -34.54 47.48
CA MET A 181 -10.25 -34.72 46.02
C MET A 181 -10.71 -33.47 45.25
N ARG A 182 -11.72 -32.75 45.76
CA ARG A 182 -12.15 -31.47 45.18
C ARG A 182 -11.09 -30.37 45.36
N ARG A 183 -10.40 -30.34 46.51
CA ARG A 183 -9.31 -29.39 46.78
C ARG A 183 -8.07 -29.67 45.91
N LEU A 184 -7.73 -30.95 45.69
CA LEU A 184 -6.69 -31.38 44.77
C LEU A 184 -7.05 -31.05 43.30
N GLN A 185 -8.30 -31.25 42.88
CA GLN A 185 -8.75 -30.85 41.55
C GLN A 185 -8.67 -29.33 41.31
N LEU A 186 -8.94 -28.51 42.33
CA LEU A 186 -8.77 -27.05 42.25
C LEU A 186 -7.30 -26.62 42.18
N GLU A 187 -6.38 -27.37 42.80
CA GLU A 187 -4.93 -27.18 42.63
C GLU A 187 -4.44 -27.56 41.24
N ILE A 188 -4.98 -28.63 40.67
CA ILE A 188 -4.66 -29.09 39.30
C ILE A 188 -5.20 -28.10 38.26
N ALA A 189 -6.42 -27.58 38.45
CA ALA A 189 -6.99 -26.56 37.58
C ALA A 189 -6.19 -25.24 37.58
N LYS A 190 -5.59 -24.86 38.72
CA LYS A 190 -4.67 -23.72 38.83
C LYS A 190 -3.29 -23.95 38.18
N LYS A 191 -2.92 -25.21 37.93
CA LYS A 191 -1.69 -25.63 37.22
C LYS A 191 -1.89 -25.83 35.73
N THR A 192 -3.03 -25.42 35.17
CA THR A 192 -3.21 -25.38 33.72
C THR A 192 -2.22 -24.37 33.14
N PRO A 193 -1.36 -24.75 32.18
CA PRO A 193 -0.39 -23.83 31.60
C PRO A 193 -1.13 -22.70 30.88
N LEU A 194 -0.94 -21.47 31.37
CA LEU A 194 -1.47 -20.27 30.71
C LEU A 194 -0.72 -20.07 29.39
N THR A 195 -1.46 -20.04 28.29
CA THR A 195 -0.96 -19.60 26.98
C THR A 195 -0.91 -18.08 26.96
N VAL A 196 0.27 -17.52 26.70
CA VAL A 196 0.53 -16.08 26.69
C VAL A 196 0.94 -15.69 25.28
N LYS A 197 0.19 -14.74 24.71
CA LYS A 197 0.47 -14.15 23.41
C LYS A 197 1.40 -12.95 23.58
N ILE A 198 2.56 -12.99 22.93
CA ILE A 198 3.62 -11.98 23.06
C ILE A 198 3.88 -11.34 21.68
N PRO A 199 3.79 -10.01 21.54
CA PRO A 199 4.16 -9.27 20.32
C PRO A 199 5.70 -9.19 20.15
N ASP A 200 6.19 -8.61 19.06
CA ASP A 200 7.64 -8.51 18.79
C ASP A 200 8.41 -7.70 19.86
N GLU A 201 7.76 -6.69 20.45
CA GLU A 201 8.29 -5.90 21.56
C GLU A 201 7.23 -5.75 22.65
N ILE A 202 7.59 -6.05 23.91
CA ILE A 202 6.67 -5.95 25.05
C ILE A 202 7.34 -5.30 26.27
N GLY A 203 6.60 -4.46 27.00
CA GLY A 203 7.07 -3.95 28.29
C GLY A 203 7.09 -5.04 29.36
N VAL A 204 8.12 -5.07 30.22
CA VAL A 204 8.24 -6.08 31.30
C VAL A 204 7.01 -6.09 32.23
N GLY A 205 6.45 -4.92 32.55
CA GLY A 205 5.21 -4.81 33.33
C GLY A 205 3.96 -5.35 32.62
N GLU A 206 3.92 -5.24 31.29
CA GLU A 206 2.83 -5.78 30.47
C GLU A 206 2.95 -7.30 30.34
N LEU A 207 4.16 -7.81 30.13
CA LEU A 207 4.45 -9.25 30.13
C LEU A 207 4.02 -9.91 31.45
N ALA A 208 4.37 -9.30 32.58
CA ALA A 208 3.97 -9.78 33.90
C ALA A 208 2.44 -9.86 34.07
N SER A 209 1.74 -8.83 33.57
CA SER A 209 0.28 -8.75 33.61
C SER A 209 -0.37 -9.83 32.74
N ARG A 210 0.13 -10.07 31.52
CA ARG A 210 -0.35 -11.12 30.60
C ARG A 210 -0.11 -12.53 31.17
N MET A 211 0.99 -12.72 31.89
CA MET A 211 1.34 -13.99 32.55
C MET A 211 0.64 -14.22 33.89
N LYS A 212 -0.12 -13.23 34.41
CA LYS A 212 -0.71 -13.23 35.77
C LYS A 212 0.36 -13.47 36.86
N LYS A 213 1.56 -12.93 36.67
CA LYS A 213 2.69 -12.98 37.61
C LYS A 213 3.00 -11.59 38.14
N THR A 214 3.70 -11.51 39.25
CA THR A 214 4.13 -10.20 39.76
C THR A 214 5.31 -9.70 38.93
N GLY A 215 5.37 -8.40 38.64
CA GLY A 215 6.48 -7.82 37.88
C GLY A 215 7.85 -8.05 38.53
N ALA A 216 7.89 -8.17 39.87
CA ALA A 216 9.11 -8.51 40.61
C ALA A 216 9.62 -9.95 40.31
N GLU A 217 8.73 -10.92 40.07
CA GLU A 217 9.12 -12.28 39.68
C GLU A 217 9.72 -12.31 38.27
N VAL A 218 9.15 -11.54 37.34
CA VAL A 218 9.62 -11.43 35.95
C VAL A 218 10.98 -10.73 35.91
N VAL A 219 11.16 -9.62 36.63
CA VAL A 219 12.46 -8.92 36.75
C VAL A 219 13.52 -9.82 37.38
N LYS A 220 13.15 -10.62 38.38
CA LYS A 220 14.09 -11.58 38.99
C LYS A 220 14.50 -12.70 38.03
N CYS A 221 13.62 -13.12 37.12
CA CYS A 221 13.93 -14.09 36.07
C CYS A 221 14.84 -13.47 35.00
N LEU A 222 14.54 -12.24 34.56
CA LEU A 222 15.38 -11.43 33.67
C LEU A 222 16.82 -11.31 34.20
N MET A 223 16.97 -10.97 35.47
CA MET A 223 18.28 -10.87 36.12
C MET A 223 19.04 -12.20 36.16
N LYS A 224 18.34 -13.34 36.35
CA LYS A 224 18.97 -14.66 36.31
C LYS A 224 19.47 -15.03 34.92
N ASN A 225 18.76 -14.60 33.89
CA ASN A 225 19.13 -14.81 32.48
C ASN A 225 20.14 -13.75 31.98
N GLY A 226 20.69 -12.92 32.87
CA GLY A 226 21.77 -11.98 32.57
C GLY A 226 21.31 -10.62 32.03
N ILE A 227 20.00 -10.36 32.00
CA ILE A 227 19.42 -9.13 31.45
C ILE A 227 18.91 -8.26 32.61
N MET A 228 19.56 -7.11 32.82
CA MET A 228 19.14 -6.14 33.84
C MET A 228 18.09 -5.19 33.26
N ALA A 229 16.83 -5.61 33.26
CA ALA A 229 15.71 -4.80 32.79
C ALA A 229 14.84 -4.26 33.94
N SER A 230 14.38 -3.02 33.82
CA SER A 230 13.41 -2.40 34.72
C SER A 230 11.96 -2.71 34.34
N LEU A 231 10.99 -2.51 35.25
CA LEU A 231 9.56 -2.79 34.98
C LEU A 231 8.98 -2.03 33.79
N SER A 232 9.55 -0.85 33.49
CA SER A 232 9.14 0.03 32.39
C SER A 232 9.90 -0.22 31.09
N GLU A 233 10.87 -1.12 31.09
CA GLU A 233 11.73 -1.38 29.94
C GLU A 233 11.02 -2.30 28.95
N ILE A 234 11.30 -2.07 27.67
CA ILE A 234 10.76 -2.86 26.57
C ILE A 234 11.79 -3.95 26.26
N ILE A 235 11.31 -5.18 26.12
CA ILE A 235 12.11 -6.35 25.78
C ILE A 235 11.59 -6.96 24.48
N ASP A 236 12.50 -7.59 23.76
CA ASP A 236 12.27 -8.32 22.53
C ASP A 236 11.53 -9.64 22.77
N TYR A 237 10.88 -10.14 21.72
CA TYR A 237 10.13 -11.39 21.73
C TYR A 237 10.94 -12.58 22.24
N ASP A 238 12.19 -12.73 21.81
CA ASP A 238 13.02 -13.90 22.17
C ASP A 238 13.31 -13.92 23.67
N THR A 239 13.68 -12.77 24.24
CA THR A 239 13.85 -12.61 25.68
C THR A 239 12.55 -12.86 26.44
N ALA A 240 11.44 -12.26 25.99
CA ALA A 240 10.14 -12.41 26.63
C ALA A 240 9.63 -13.86 26.58
N ALA A 241 9.87 -14.57 25.48
CA ALA A 241 9.52 -15.96 25.30
C ALA A 241 10.29 -16.89 26.24
N LEU A 242 11.59 -16.67 26.40
CA LEU A 242 12.42 -17.44 27.34
C LEU A 242 11.91 -17.33 28.78
N ILE A 243 11.61 -16.11 29.23
CA ILE A 243 11.10 -15.87 30.59
C ILE A 243 9.71 -16.47 30.76
N ALA A 244 8.86 -16.38 29.73
CA ALA A 244 7.53 -16.96 29.75
C ALA A 244 7.57 -18.49 29.83
N MET A 245 8.47 -19.14 29.11
CA MET A 245 8.71 -20.58 29.20
C MET A 245 9.24 -20.99 30.59
N GLU A 246 10.18 -20.23 31.15
CA GLU A 246 10.78 -20.52 32.46
C GLU A 246 9.77 -20.37 33.61
N LEU A 247 8.80 -19.47 33.48
CA LEU A 247 7.70 -19.29 34.42
C LEU A 247 6.49 -20.22 34.17
N GLY A 248 6.60 -21.14 33.21
CA GLY A 248 5.63 -22.20 32.95
C GLY A 248 4.44 -21.80 32.07
N CYS A 249 4.57 -20.71 31.30
CA CYS A 249 3.59 -20.29 30.30
C CYS A 249 3.96 -20.85 28.92
N LYS A 250 2.95 -21.27 28.15
CA LYS A 250 3.14 -21.57 26.72
C LYS A 250 3.13 -20.26 25.96
N VAL A 251 4.13 -20.03 25.11
CA VAL A 251 4.28 -18.79 24.36
C VAL A 251 3.73 -18.98 22.96
N GLU A 252 2.86 -18.08 22.52
CA GLU A 252 2.46 -17.94 21.14
C GLU A 252 2.89 -16.57 20.65
N LYS A 253 3.54 -16.51 19.48
CA LYS A 253 3.88 -15.24 18.84
C LYS A 253 2.58 -14.56 18.40
N GLU A 254 2.30 -13.38 18.94
CA GLU A 254 1.25 -12.52 18.44
C GLU A 254 1.81 -11.76 17.25
N VAL A 255 1.74 -12.38 16.07
CA VAL A 255 1.93 -11.63 14.84
C VAL A 255 0.72 -10.71 14.72
N ILE A 256 0.94 -9.40 14.88
CA ILE A 256 -0.04 -8.39 14.52
C ILE A 256 -0.08 -8.40 12.99
N VAL A 257 -0.79 -9.37 12.43
CA VAL A 257 -1.09 -9.42 11.01
C VAL A 257 -1.87 -8.13 10.74
N THR A 258 -1.27 -7.24 9.96
CA THR A 258 -1.93 -6.02 9.50
C THR A 258 -3.23 -6.43 8.79
N ILE A 259 -4.24 -5.57 8.81
CA ILE A 259 -5.56 -5.87 8.24
C ILE A 259 -5.42 -6.26 6.74
N GLU A 260 -4.42 -5.70 6.07
CA GLU A 260 -4.02 -6.02 4.69
C GLU A 260 -3.61 -7.48 4.53
N GLU A 261 -2.71 -8.03 5.36
CA GLU A 261 -2.27 -9.42 5.29
C GLU A 261 -3.36 -10.45 5.69
N LYS A 262 -4.39 -10.04 6.45
CA LYS A 262 -5.57 -10.89 6.74
C LYS A 262 -6.61 -10.88 5.63
N LEU A 263 -6.67 -9.81 4.83
CA LEU A 263 -7.56 -9.69 3.68
C LEU A 263 -7.00 -10.41 2.45
N ILE A 264 -5.68 -10.51 2.35
CA ILE A 264 -5.00 -11.36 1.37
C ILE A 264 -5.17 -12.81 1.82
N ASP A 265 -6.10 -13.53 1.19
CA ASP A 265 -6.24 -14.97 1.38
C ASP A 265 -5.04 -15.68 0.73
N VAL A 266 -3.93 -15.80 1.48
CA VAL A 266 -2.71 -16.52 1.06
C VAL A 266 -2.89 -18.04 1.16
N SER A 267 -4.11 -18.54 1.36
CA SER A 267 -4.31 -19.99 1.35
C SER A 267 -3.90 -20.55 0.00
N GLU A 268 -3.03 -21.56 -0.03
CA GLU A 268 -2.67 -22.23 -1.28
C GLU A 268 -3.93 -22.81 -1.92
N ASP A 269 -4.12 -22.53 -3.20
CA ASP A 269 -5.19 -23.10 -4.00
C ASP A 269 -5.02 -24.62 -4.06
N LYS A 270 -6.14 -25.35 -3.98
CA LYS A 270 -6.10 -26.78 -4.29
C LYS A 270 -5.79 -26.93 -5.77
N GLU A 271 -4.94 -27.88 -6.11
CA GLU A 271 -4.58 -28.19 -7.50
C GLU A 271 -5.81 -28.48 -8.39
N GLU A 272 -6.91 -28.95 -7.80
CA GLU A 272 -8.17 -29.24 -8.49
C GLU A 272 -8.95 -28.00 -8.94
N ASP A 273 -8.76 -26.85 -8.27
CA ASP A 273 -9.47 -25.60 -8.57
C ASP A 273 -8.70 -24.72 -9.60
N LEU A 274 -7.48 -25.12 -9.96
CA LEU A 274 -6.63 -24.43 -10.90
C LEU A 274 -7.03 -24.75 -12.35
N VAL A 275 -7.49 -23.73 -13.07
CA VAL A 275 -7.88 -23.81 -14.47
C VAL A 275 -6.80 -23.14 -15.34
N PRO A 276 -6.51 -23.66 -16.56
CA PRO A 276 -5.63 -22.98 -17.50
C PRO A 276 -6.14 -21.56 -17.81
N ARG A 277 -5.25 -20.57 -17.75
CA ARG A 277 -5.58 -19.17 -18.03
C ARG A 277 -4.91 -18.67 -19.31
N ALA A 278 -5.43 -17.56 -19.84
CA ALA A 278 -4.84 -16.88 -20.99
C ALA A 278 -3.49 -16.25 -20.62
N PRO A 279 -2.45 -16.33 -21.48
CA PRO A 279 -1.20 -15.63 -21.22
C PRO A 279 -1.38 -14.11 -21.32
N VAL A 280 -0.73 -13.40 -20.41
CA VAL A 280 -0.61 -11.94 -20.45
C VAL A 280 0.77 -11.58 -21.01
N VAL A 281 0.76 -10.85 -22.13
CA VAL A 281 1.93 -10.58 -22.96
C VAL A 281 2.21 -9.09 -23.03
N VAL A 282 3.40 -8.67 -22.63
CA VAL A 282 3.83 -7.27 -22.77
C VAL A 282 4.67 -7.08 -24.02
N VAL A 283 4.40 -6.00 -24.76
CA VAL A 283 5.24 -5.64 -25.91
C VAL A 283 6.18 -4.50 -25.53
N MET A 284 7.48 -4.76 -25.66
CA MET A 284 8.57 -3.87 -25.28
C MET A 284 9.54 -3.62 -26.43
N GLY A 285 10.37 -2.58 -26.32
CA GLY A 285 11.35 -2.20 -27.34
C GLY A 285 11.54 -0.70 -27.46
N HIS A 286 12.39 -0.28 -28.39
CA HIS A 286 12.70 1.13 -28.67
C HIS A 286 11.54 1.87 -29.34
N VAL A 287 11.59 3.20 -29.35
CA VAL A 287 10.73 4.06 -30.18
C VAL A 287 10.94 3.71 -31.67
N ASP A 288 9.89 3.82 -32.49
CA ASP A 288 9.90 3.56 -33.94
C ASP A 288 10.29 2.15 -34.41
N HIS A 289 10.42 1.19 -33.49
CA HIS A 289 10.58 -0.22 -33.84
C HIS A 289 9.26 -0.90 -34.26
N GLY A 290 8.14 -0.17 -34.24
CA GLY A 290 6.83 -0.67 -34.70
C GLY A 290 6.06 -1.50 -33.68
N LYS A 291 6.24 -1.25 -32.37
CA LYS A 291 5.44 -1.87 -31.29
C LYS A 291 3.93 -1.66 -31.49
N THR A 292 3.51 -0.40 -31.59
CA THR A 292 2.11 -0.05 -31.82
C THR A 292 1.62 -0.56 -33.17
N SER A 293 2.48 -0.60 -34.20
CA SER A 293 2.13 -1.17 -35.51
C SER A 293 1.87 -2.67 -35.47
N LEU A 294 2.65 -3.44 -34.69
CA LEU A 294 2.41 -4.86 -34.45
C LEU A 294 1.05 -5.05 -33.75
N LEU A 295 0.79 -4.27 -32.71
CA LEU A 295 -0.45 -4.34 -31.95
C LEU A 295 -1.67 -3.90 -32.78
N ASP A 296 -1.52 -2.91 -33.65
CA ASP A 296 -2.55 -2.49 -34.60
C ASP A 296 -2.91 -3.59 -35.60
N TYR A 297 -1.90 -4.27 -36.15
CA TYR A 297 -2.13 -5.41 -37.04
C TYR A 297 -2.89 -6.53 -36.33
N ILE A 298 -2.45 -6.91 -35.12
CA ILE A 298 -3.09 -7.98 -34.34
C ILE A 298 -4.54 -7.59 -33.98
N ARG A 299 -4.79 -6.32 -33.64
CA ARG A 299 -6.14 -5.81 -33.32
C ARG A 299 -7.05 -5.63 -34.53
N HIS A 300 -6.54 -5.72 -35.76
CA HIS A 300 -7.25 -5.30 -36.96
C HIS A 300 -7.78 -3.85 -36.84
N ALA A 301 -7.03 -2.98 -36.15
CA ALA A 301 -7.41 -1.61 -35.82
C ALA A 301 -6.26 -0.63 -36.08
N ASN A 302 -6.54 0.62 -36.46
CA ASN A 302 -5.52 1.63 -36.76
C ASN A 302 -5.43 2.70 -35.64
N VAL A 303 -4.90 2.33 -34.47
CA VAL A 303 -4.77 3.25 -33.33
C VAL A 303 -3.65 4.26 -33.53
N VAL A 304 -2.57 3.91 -34.25
CA VAL A 304 -1.45 4.82 -34.57
C VAL A 304 -1.91 6.11 -35.25
N SER A 305 -3.01 6.05 -36.02
CA SER A 305 -3.55 7.21 -36.74
C SER A 305 -4.40 8.14 -35.85
N GLY A 306 -4.90 7.65 -34.72
CA GLY A 306 -5.80 8.36 -33.82
C GLY A 306 -5.13 8.97 -32.58
N GLU A 307 -3.94 8.50 -32.20
CA GLU A 307 -3.20 9.00 -31.04
C GLU A 307 -2.51 10.35 -31.32
N ALA A 308 -2.57 11.26 -30.34
CA ALA A 308 -1.94 12.58 -30.45
C ALA A 308 -0.42 12.43 -30.58
N GLY A 309 0.10 12.81 -31.75
CA GLY A 309 1.53 12.71 -32.07
C GLY A 309 1.97 11.35 -32.61
N GLY A 310 1.06 10.42 -32.89
CA GLY A 310 1.37 9.11 -33.47
C GLY A 310 2.18 8.19 -32.54
N ILE A 311 2.19 8.48 -31.24
CA ILE A 311 2.90 7.71 -30.21
C ILE A 311 1.94 7.24 -29.12
N THR A 312 2.19 6.04 -28.62
CA THR A 312 1.47 5.48 -27.47
C THR A 312 1.96 6.15 -26.18
N GLN A 313 1.05 6.81 -25.47
CA GLN A 313 1.33 7.53 -24.21
C GLN A 313 0.79 6.80 -22.96
N HIS A 314 -0.18 5.91 -23.15
CA HIS A 314 -0.92 5.22 -22.10
C HIS A 314 -0.71 3.71 -22.18
N ILE A 315 -0.83 2.99 -21.06
CA ILE A 315 -0.71 1.53 -21.09
C ILE A 315 -2.07 0.97 -21.51
N GLY A 316 -2.14 0.44 -22.72
CA GLY A 316 -3.35 -0.21 -23.23
C GLY A 316 -3.34 -1.70 -22.91
N ALA A 317 -4.45 -2.21 -22.36
CA ALA A 317 -4.65 -3.64 -22.18
C ALA A 317 -5.82 -4.11 -23.05
N TYR A 318 -5.63 -5.17 -23.84
CA TYR A 318 -6.69 -5.71 -24.69
C TYR A 318 -6.51 -7.21 -24.92
N GLN A 319 -7.59 -7.89 -25.29
CA GLN A 319 -7.59 -9.32 -25.51
C GLN A 319 -7.91 -9.65 -26.98
N VAL A 320 -7.17 -10.57 -27.56
CA VAL A 320 -7.36 -11.06 -28.93
C VAL A 320 -7.44 -12.58 -28.91
N GLU A 321 -8.33 -13.12 -29.74
CA GLU A 321 -8.51 -14.56 -29.88
C GLU A 321 -7.66 -15.06 -31.05
N VAL A 322 -6.70 -15.93 -30.78
CA VAL A 322 -5.80 -16.53 -31.76
C VAL A 322 -5.99 -18.04 -31.71
N ASN A 323 -6.37 -18.66 -32.82
CA ASN A 323 -6.57 -20.12 -32.91
C ASN A 323 -7.52 -20.69 -31.84
N GLY A 324 -8.54 -19.91 -31.44
CA GLY A 324 -9.50 -20.28 -30.40
C GLY A 324 -8.98 -20.18 -28.96
N LYS A 325 -7.79 -19.59 -28.76
CA LYS A 325 -7.23 -19.28 -27.45
C LYS A 325 -7.11 -17.77 -27.26
N PRO A 326 -7.64 -17.20 -26.16
CA PRO A 326 -7.48 -15.79 -25.87
C PRO A 326 -6.04 -15.48 -25.42
N ILE A 327 -5.48 -14.38 -25.90
CA ILE A 327 -4.19 -13.80 -25.49
C ILE A 327 -4.44 -12.36 -25.08
N THR A 328 -3.92 -11.96 -23.92
CA THR A 328 -4.05 -10.59 -23.41
C THR A 328 -2.76 -9.83 -23.67
N PHE A 329 -2.83 -8.71 -24.39
CA PHE A 329 -1.71 -7.85 -24.70
C PHE A 329 -1.70 -6.60 -23.82
N LEU A 330 -0.52 -6.26 -23.28
CA LEU A 330 -0.22 -4.98 -22.66
C LEU A 330 0.72 -4.17 -23.58
N ASP A 331 0.22 -3.05 -24.07
CA ASP A 331 0.98 -2.07 -24.84
C ASP A 331 1.73 -1.12 -23.90
N THR A 332 3.06 -1.12 -23.95
CA THR A 332 3.87 -0.21 -23.13
C THR A 332 4.54 0.87 -23.98
N PRO A 333 4.53 2.13 -23.52
CA PRO A 333 5.19 3.22 -24.23
C PRO A 333 6.71 3.00 -24.30
N GLY A 334 7.31 3.36 -25.44
CA GLY A 334 8.75 3.19 -25.69
C GLY A 334 9.65 4.31 -25.20
N HIS A 335 9.09 5.48 -24.88
CA HIS A 335 9.90 6.66 -24.57
C HIS A 335 10.56 6.52 -23.19
N GLU A 336 11.79 7.01 -23.06
CA GLU A 336 12.63 6.89 -21.83
C GLU A 336 11.93 7.45 -20.59
N ALA A 337 11.16 8.53 -20.76
CA ALA A 337 10.33 9.14 -19.72
C ALA A 337 9.31 8.18 -19.05
N PHE A 338 9.01 7.03 -19.68
CA PHE A 338 8.04 6.04 -19.18
C PHE A 338 8.68 4.73 -18.71
N THR A 339 9.94 4.78 -18.27
CA THR A 339 10.66 3.63 -17.68
C THR A 339 9.86 2.91 -16.58
N ALA A 340 9.20 3.66 -15.68
CA ALA A 340 8.37 3.09 -14.62
C ALA A 340 7.17 2.29 -15.17
N MET A 341 6.59 2.71 -16.30
CA MET A 341 5.48 2.00 -16.94
C MET A 341 5.92 0.66 -17.54
N ARG A 342 7.15 0.60 -18.09
CA ARG A 342 7.75 -0.65 -18.61
C ARG A 342 8.06 -1.63 -17.48
N ALA A 343 8.64 -1.16 -16.39
CA ALA A 343 8.90 -1.99 -15.21
C ALA A 343 7.61 -2.61 -14.66
N ARG A 344 6.53 -1.81 -14.57
CA ARG A 344 5.20 -2.30 -14.16
C ARG A 344 4.63 -3.34 -15.13
N GLY A 345 4.72 -3.07 -16.43
CA GLY A 345 4.28 -4.02 -17.45
C GLY A 345 5.00 -5.37 -17.33
N ALA A 346 6.31 -5.36 -17.09
CA ALA A 346 7.08 -6.60 -16.88
C ALA A 346 6.60 -7.40 -15.66
N MET A 347 6.33 -6.74 -14.53
CA MET A 347 5.93 -7.44 -13.29
C MET A 347 4.57 -8.11 -13.36
N VAL A 348 3.66 -7.61 -14.20
CA VAL A 348 2.27 -8.05 -14.27
C VAL A 348 2.05 -9.10 -15.37
N THR A 349 3.05 -9.35 -16.22
CA THR A 349 2.94 -10.23 -17.39
C THR A 349 3.64 -11.56 -17.20
N ASP A 350 3.23 -12.54 -18.02
CA ASP A 350 3.80 -13.87 -18.04
C ASP A 350 4.92 -13.98 -19.10
N VAL A 351 4.77 -13.27 -20.23
CA VAL A 351 5.70 -13.32 -21.38
C VAL A 351 5.98 -11.91 -21.91
N ALA A 352 7.23 -11.63 -22.26
CA ALA A 352 7.61 -10.37 -22.92
C ALA A 352 7.96 -10.59 -24.40
N ILE A 353 7.36 -9.78 -25.29
CA ILE A 353 7.78 -9.66 -26.69
C ILE A 353 8.70 -8.44 -26.81
N LEU A 354 9.95 -8.67 -27.18
CA LEU A 354 10.91 -7.62 -27.47
C LEU A 354 10.94 -7.33 -28.98
N VAL A 355 10.45 -6.15 -29.37
CA VAL A 355 10.44 -5.72 -30.78
C VAL A 355 11.72 -4.96 -31.11
N VAL A 356 12.49 -5.51 -32.05
CA VAL A 356 13.75 -4.92 -32.53
C VAL A 356 13.64 -4.70 -34.03
N ALA A 357 13.90 -3.49 -34.51
CA ALA A 357 13.86 -3.23 -35.93
C ALA A 357 15.13 -3.75 -36.63
N ALA A 358 14.96 -4.36 -37.81
CA ALA A 358 16.03 -4.96 -38.60
C ALA A 358 17.03 -3.94 -39.17
N ASP A 359 16.62 -2.67 -39.30
CA ASP A 359 17.41 -1.54 -39.78
C ASP A 359 18.23 -0.87 -38.66
N ASP A 360 17.60 -0.64 -37.50
CA ASP A 360 18.19 0.10 -36.38
C ASP A 360 19.05 -0.81 -35.46
N GLY A 361 18.62 -2.05 -35.23
CA GLY A 361 19.27 -2.99 -34.31
C GLY A 361 19.01 -2.69 -32.83
N ILE A 362 19.93 -3.09 -31.94
CA ILE A 362 19.77 -2.90 -30.49
C ILE A 362 20.13 -1.47 -30.07
N MET A 363 19.14 -0.77 -29.53
CA MET A 363 19.25 0.60 -29.00
C MET A 363 19.20 0.62 -27.46
N PRO A 364 19.60 1.71 -26.78
CA PRO A 364 19.63 1.78 -25.31
C PRO A 364 18.29 1.44 -24.64
N GLN A 365 17.16 1.86 -25.18
CA GLN A 365 15.84 1.51 -24.63
C GLN A 365 15.51 0.02 -24.78
N THR A 366 16.02 -0.64 -25.82
CA THR A 366 15.92 -2.10 -25.97
C THR A 366 16.70 -2.80 -24.86
N VAL A 367 17.91 -2.32 -24.53
CA VAL A 367 18.72 -2.85 -23.42
C VAL A 367 17.99 -2.69 -22.09
N GLU A 368 17.37 -1.54 -21.87
CA GLU A 368 16.59 -1.29 -20.67
C GLU A 368 15.38 -2.23 -20.57
N SER A 369 14.65 -2.44 -21.67
CA SER A 369 13.55 -3.41 -21.73
C SER A 369 14.00 -4.84 -21.43
N ILE A 370 15.18 -5.24 -21.92
CA ILE A 370 15.77 -6.55 -21.58
C ILE A 370 16.02 -6.65 -20.08
N ASN A 371 16.57 -5.60 -19.47
CA ASN A 371 16.85 -5.59 -18.03
C ASN A 371 15.57 -5.68 -17.19
N HIS A 372 14.49 -4.98 -17.57
CA HIS A 372 13.20 -5.06 -16.87
C HIS A 372 12.60 -6.46 -16.95
N ALA A 373 12.61 -7.08 -18.15
CA ALA A 373 12.11 -8.44 -18.32
C ALA A 373 12.95 -9.48 -17.55
N LYS A 374 14.28 -9.35 -17.57
CA LYS A 374 15.17 -10.20 -16.76
C LYS A 374 14.95 -10.02 -15.26
N ALA A 375 14.76 -8.78 -14.79
CA ALA A 375 14.50 -8.49 -13.39
C ALA A 375 13.15 -9.08 -12.93
N ALA A 376 12.16 -9.12 -13.81
CA ALA A 376 10.87 -9.75 -13.56
C ALA A 376 10.91 -11.30 -13.70
N GLY A 377 11.98 -11.86 -14.26
CA GLY A 377 12.11 -13.32 -14.45
C GLY A 377 11.18 -13.89 -15.52
N ILE A 378 10.70 -13.06 -16.46
CA ILE A 378 9.78 -13.48 -17.51
C ILE A 378 10.54 -13.91 -18.79
N PRO A 379 10.10 -14.96 -19.49
CA PRO A 379 10.67 -15.35 -20.77
C PRO A 379 10.50 -14.26 -21.82
N ILE A 380 11.56 -14.07 -22.62
CA ILE A 380 11.63 -13.04 -23.65
C ILE A 380 11.58 -13.71 -25.01
N ILE A 381 10.61 -13.30 -25.84
CA ILE A 381 10.51 -13.66 -27.25
C ILE A 381 10.92 -12.43 -28.06
N VAL A 382 11.90 -12.60 -28.96
CA VAL A 382 12.39 -11.48 -29.75
C VAL A 382 11.73 -11.47 -31.12
N ALA A 383 11.05 -10.37 -31.44
CA ALA A 383 10.44 -10.12 -32.73
C ALA A 383 11.29 -9.13 -33.54
N ILE A 384 11.96 -9.62 -34.60
CA ILE A 384 12.75 -8.78 -35.50
C ILE A 384 11.81 -8.18 -36.55
N ASN A 385 11.50 -6.90 -36.43
CA ASN A 385 10.54 -6.19 -37.27
C ASN A 385 11.19 -5.49 -38.47
N LYS A 386 10.38 -5.04 -39.44
CA LYS A 386 10.77 -4.36 -40.69
C LYS A 386 11.56 -5.26 -41.66
N MET A 387 11.25 -6.55 -41.72
CA MET A 387 11.81 -7.49 -42.70
C MET A 387 11.43 -7.18 -44.15
N ASP A 388 10.47 -6.27 -44.38
CA ASP A 388 10.10 -5.76 -45.70
C ASP A 388 11.17 -4.85 -46.33
N LYS A 389 12.11 -4.33 -45.55
CA LYS A 389 13.16 -3.45 -46.05
C LYS A 389 14.34 -4.25 -46.63
N PRO A 390 14.92 -3.81 -47.76
CA PRO A 390 16.09 -4.48 -48.35
C PRO A 390 17.36 -4.37 -47.48
N GLU A 391 17.39 -3.43 -46.53
CA GLU A 391 18.49 -3.24 -45.58
C GLU A 391 18.37 -4.12 -44.33
N ALA A 392 17.30 -4.91 -44.21
CA ALA A 392 17.04 -5.77 -43.05
C ALA A 392 18.12 -6.85 -42.91
N ASN A 393 18.81 -6.86 -41.76
CA ASN A 393 19.81 -7.88 -41.46
C ASN A 393 19.52 -8.58 -40.11
N PRO A 394 18.82 -9.73 -40.11
CA PRO A 394 18.47 -10.44 -38.89
C PRO A 394 19.68 -11.10 -38.22
N GLU A 395 20.70 -11.53 -38.97
CA GLU A 395 21.90 -12.17 -38.42
C GLU A 395 22.68 -11.22 -37.51
N ARG A 396 22.81 -9.95 -37.93
CA ARG A 396 23.44 -8.90 -37.13
C ARG A 396 22.75 -8.74 -35.77
N ILE A 397 21.43 -8.83 -35.72
CA ILE A 397 20.67 -8.69 -34.47
C ILE A 397 20.87 -9.91 -33.57
N LYS A 398 20.85 -11.13 -34.14
CA LYS A 398 21.15 -12.38 -33.40
C LYS A 398 22.53 -12.31 -32.72
N GLU A 399 23.55 -11.83 -33.42
CA GLU A 399 24.89 -11.61 -32.84
C GLU A 399 24.88 -10.56 -31.72
N GLN A 400 24.14 -9.46 -31.89
CA GLN A 400 24.06 -8.41 -30.88
C GLN A 400 23.32 -8.87 -29.61
N LEU A 401 22.26 -9.66 -29.75
CA LEU A 401 21.45 -10.19 -28.63
C LEU A 401 22.28 -11.12 -27.74
N THR A 402 23.22 -11.87 -28.33
CA THR A 402 24.13 -12.76 -27.60
C THR A 402 24.96 -12.00 -26.56
N LYS A 403 25.30 -10.73 -26.81
CA LYS A 403 26.02 -9.88 -25.84
C LYS A 403 25.20 -9.58 -24.58
N TYR A 404 23.88 -9.69 -24.68
CA TYR A 404 22.94 -9.48 -23.59
C TYR A 404 22.39 -10.81 -23.05
N GLU A 405 23.13 -11.92 -23.27
CA GLU A 405 22.78 -13.28 -22.82
C GLU A 405 21.47 -13.83 -23.40
N LEU A 406 20.97 -13.21 -24.47
CA LEU A 406 19.84 -13.72 -25.24
C LEU A 406 20.38 -14.53 -26.40
N VAL A 407 20.52 -15.85 -26.19
CA VAL A 407 21.05 -16.78 -27.18
C VAL A 407 19.88 -17.38 -27.97
N PRO A 408 19.90 -17.32 -29.32
CA PRO A 408 18.87 -17.92 -30.16
C PRO A 408 18.74 -19.44 -29.97
N GLU A 409 17.53 -19.99 -30.06
CA GLU A 409 17.30 -21.44 -30.07
C GLU A 409 18.08 -22.19 -31.16
N GLU A 410 18.25 -21.58 -32.34
CA GLU A 410 19.05 -22.14 -33.44
C GLU A 410 20.52 -22.42 -33.06
N TRP A 411 21.03 -21.69 -32.06
CA TRP A 411 22.39 -21.82 -31.55
C TRP A 411 22.45 -22.63 -30.24
N GLY A 412 21.34 -23.26 -29.86
CA GLY A 412 21.20 -24.03 -28.62
C GLY A 412 20.89 -23.18 -27.39
N GLY A 413 20.37 -21.96 -27.57
CA GLY A 413 19.88 -21.12 -26.48
C GLY A 413 18.40 -21.34 -26.16
N GLU A 414 17.86 -20.48 -25.29
CA GLU A 414 16.46 -20.53 -24.82
C GLU A 414 15.60 -19.40 -25.41
N THR A 415 16.19 -18.42 -26.11
CA THR A 415 15.46 -17.27 -26.64
C THR A 415 14.89 -17.58 -28.02
N ILE A 416 13.57 -17.54 -28.13
CA ILE A 416 12.84 -17.65 -29.41
C ILE A 416 13.01 -16.34 -30.19
N ILE A 417 13.47 -16.45 -31.45
CA ILE A 417 13.65 -15.30 -32.33
C ILE A 417 12.79 -15.47 -33.58
N CYS A 418 11.84 -14.57 -33.78
CA CYS A 418 10.91 -14.58 -34.90
C CYS A 418 11.15 -13.36 -35.80
N PRO A 419 11.53 -13.54 -37.07
CA PRO A 419 11.52 -12.47 -38.06
C PRO A 419 10.07 -12.16 -38.48
N ILE A 420 9.69 -10.88 -38.40
CA ILE A 420 8.34 -10.41 -38.69
C ILE A 420 8.34 -9.12 -39.53
N SER A 421 7.20 -8.84 -40.13
CA SER A 421 6.92 -7.54 -40.75
C SER A 421 5.53 -7.07 -40.34
N ALA A 422 5.48 -6.09 -39.43
CA ALA A 422 4.23 -5.49 -38.96
C ALA A 422 3.40 -4.84 -40.08
N LYS A 423 4.04 -4.47 -41.20
CA LYS A 423 3.38 -3.80 -42.34
C LYS A 423 2.76 -4.79 -43.33
N THR A 424 3.45 -5.87 -43.64
CA THR A 424 2.96 -6.89 -44.57
C THR A 424 2.15 -7.98 -43.88
N GLY A 425 2.30 -8.12 -42.56
CA GLY A 425 1.70 -9.18 -41.77
C GLY A 425 2.52 -10.47 -41.73
N GLU A 426 3.67 -10.49 -42.39
CA GLU A 426 4.50 -11.70 -42.49
C GLU A 426 5.10 -12.08 -41.14
N GLY A 427 5.00 -13.36 -40.78
CA GLY A 427 5.59 -13.92 -39.56
C GLY A 427 4.83 -13.64 -38.25
N ILE A 428 3.74 -12.85 -38.29
CA ILE A 428 2.96 -12.53 -37.07
C ILE A 428 2.23 -13.77 -36.55
N ASP A 429 1.64 -14.57 -37.42
CA ASP A 429 0.97 -15.82 -37.02
C ASP A 429 1.95 -16.76 -36.30
N ASN A 430 3.16 -16.92 -36.83
CA ASN A 430 4.23 -17.72 -36.20
C ASN A 430 4.65 -17.14 -34.83
N LEU A 431 4.75 -15.80 -34.71
CA LEU A 431 5.03 -15.16 -33.42
C LEU A 431 3.95 -15.50 -32.38
N LEU A 432 2.67 -15.42 -32.76
CA LEU A 432 1.55 -15.72 -31.86
C LEU A 432 1.50 -17.21 -31.47
N GLU A 433 1.84 -18.11 -32.40
CA GLU A 433 1.97 -19.54 -32.12
C GLU A 433 3.09 -19.81 -31.11
N MET A 434 4.26 -19.18 -31.28
CA MET A 434 5.40 -19.32 -30.35
C MET A 434 5.09 -18.76 -28.96
N VAL A 435 4.35 -17.65 -28.89
CA VAL A 435 3.85 -17.08 -27.62
C VAL A 435 2.93 -18.09 -26.93
N ASN A 436 1.98 -18.68 -27.66
CA ASN A 436 1.08 -19.68 -27.09
C ASN A 436 1.83 -20.95 -26.65
N LEU A 437 2.83 -21.39 -27.41
CA LEU A 437 3.68 -22.53 -27.03
C LEU A 437 4.45 -22.24 -25.74
N THR A 438 5.02 -21.04 -25.62
CA THR A 438 5.75 -20.60 -24.42
C THR A 438 4.83 -20.57 -23.20
N ALA A 439 3.60 -20.08 -23.37
CA ALA A 439 2.58 -20.07 -22.33
C ALA A 439 2.17 -21.48 -21.88
N GLU A 440 2.06 -22.43 -22.82
CA GLU A 440 1.77 -23.83 -22.51
C GLU A 440 2.91 -24.49 -21.72
N MET A 441 4.16 -24.21 -22.06
CA MET A 441 5.32 -24.70 -21.30
C MET A 441 5.38 -24.17 -19.86
N GLN A 442 4.87 -22.96 -19.63
CA GLN A 442 4.78 -22.37 -18.29
C GLN A 442 3.62 -22.90 -17.44
N GLU A 443 2.73 -23.70 -18.03
CA GLU A 443 1.52 -24.24 -17.36
C GLU A 443 0.73 -23.17 -16.58
N LEU A 444 0.45 -22.03 -17.22
CA LEU A 444 -0.25 -20.90 -16.59
C LEU A 444 -1.63 -21.32 -16.05
N LYS A 445 -1.79 -21.25 -14.72
CA LYS A 445 -2.98 -21.66 -13.99
C LYS A 445 -3.51 -20.49 -13.15
N ALA A 446 -4.83 -20.38 -13.05
CA ALA A 446 -5.51 -19.48 -12.12
C ALA A 446 -6.76 -20.16 -11.55
N ASN A 447 -7.17 -19.76 -10.34
CA ASN A 447 -8.44 -20.19 -9.77
C ASN A 447 -9.53 -19.13 -10.03
N PRO A 448 -10.56 -19.41 -10.85
CA PRO A 448 -11.65 -18.47 -11.11
C PRO A 448 -12.64 -18.34 -9.94
N ASN A 449 -12.70 -19.31 -9.02
CA ASN A 449 -13.72 -19.39 -7.96
C ASN A 449 -13.40 -18.55 -6.72
N ARG A 450 -12.20 -17.96 -6.66
CA ARG A 450 -11.77 -17.10 -5.55
C ARG A 450 -12.20 -15.64 -5.73
N SER A 451 -12.06 -14.87 -4.66
CA SER A 451 -12.14 -13.41 -4.72
C SER A 451 -11.18 -12.87 -5.76
N ALA A 452 -11.63 -11.88 -6.53
CA ALA A 452 -10.81 -11.28 -7.56
C ALA A 452 -9.56 -10.60 -6.97
N HIS A 453 -8.42 -10.92 -7.55
CA HIS A 453 -7.14 -10.30 -7.26
C HIS A 453 -6.41 -10.00 -8.55
N GLY A 454 -5.67 -8.91 -8.58
CA GLY A 454 -4.79 -8.55 -9.69
C GLY A 454 -4.18 -7.19 -9.50
N ALA A 455 -3.80 -6.55 -10.60
CA ALA A 455 -3.04 -5.29 -10.57
C ALA A 455 -3.76 -4.16 -11.31
N VAL A 456 -3.58 -2.93 -10.82
CA VAL A 456 -3.99 -1.70 -11.50
C VAL A 456 -2.99 -1.39 -12.61
N ILE A 457 -3.44 -1.39 -13.86
CA ILE A 457 -2.59 -1.03 -15.01
C ILE A 457 -2.44 0.49 -15.10
N GLU A 458 -3.58 1.18 -15.11
CA GLU A 458 -3.67 2.63 -15.24
C GLU A 458 -4.91 3.16 -14.51
N ALA A 459 -4.83 4.37 -13.97
CA ALA A 459 -5.93 5.04 -13.32
C ALA A 459 -5.98 6.51 -13.70
N ARG A 460 -7.18 7.03 -14.00
CA ARG A 460 -7.40 8.40 -14.45
C ARG A 460 -8.71 8.96 -13.91
N LEU A 461 -8.80 10.28 -13.80
CA LEU A 461 -10.03 10.97 -13.43
C LEU A 461 -10.75 11.48 -14.68
N ASP A 462 -11.93 10.92 -14.95
CA ASP A 462 -12.81 11.37 -16.04
C ASP A 462 -13.86 12.37 -15.51
N LYS A 463 -14.08 13.47 -16.24
CA LYS A 463 -14.99 14.54 -15.82
C LYS A 463 -16.46 14.13 -15.75
N GLY A 464 -16.87 13.11 -16.51
CA GLY A 464 -18.25 12.61 -16.53
C GLY A 464 -18.44 11.30 -15.77
N ARG A 465 -17.43 10.42 -15.77
CA ARG A 465 -17.51 9.08 -15.17
C ARG A 465 -16.91 9.00 -13.75
N GLY A 466 -16.16 10.02 -13.33
CA GLY A 466 -15.44 10.01 -12.06
C GLY A 466 -14.09 9.27 -12.16
N PRO A 467 -13.55 8.74 -11.05
CA PRO A 467 -12.36 7.90 -11.06
C PRO A 467 -12.59 6.63 -11.88
N VAL A 468 -11.74 6.44 -12.89
CA VAL A 468 -11.73 5.27 -13.77
C VAL A 468 -10.39 4.57 -13.62
N ALA A 469 -10.41 3.26 -13.44
CA ALA A 469 -9.21 2.45 -13.35
C ALA A 469 -9.29 1.27 -14.32
N THR A 470 -8.21 1.00 -15.03
CA THR A 470 -8.02 -0.19 -15.84
C THR A 470 -7.28 -1.21 -15.00
N LEU A 471 -7.95 -2.34 -14.73
CA LEU A 471 -7.45 -3.44 -13.92
C LEU A 471 -7.15 -4.64 -14.80
N LEU A 472 -6.15 -5.43 -14.42
CA LEU A 472 -5.94 -6.76 -14.95
C LEU A 472 -6.22 -7.78 -13.85
N VAL A 473 -7.28 -8.56 -14.01
CA VAL A 473 -7.60 -9.65 -13.08
C VAL A 473 -6.58 -10.76 -13.27
N GLN A 474 -5.86 -11.16 -12.24
CA GLN A 474 -4.89 -12.26 -12.30
C GLN A 474 -5.49 -13.57 -11.78
N ASN A 475 -6.24 -13.50 -10.68
CA ASN A 475 -6.91 -14.61 -10.02
C ASN A 475 -8.33 -14.22 -9.61
N GLY A 476 -9.22 -15.22 -9.50
CA GLY A 476 -10.62 -15.01 -9.17
C GLY A 476 -11.43 -14.41 -10.32
N THR A 477 -12.71 -14.14 -10.02
CA THR A 477 -13.64 -13.52 -10.97
C THR A 477 -14.21 -12.25 -10.35
N LEU A 478 -14.08 -11.13 -11.06
CA LEU A 478 -14.62 -9.84 -10.64
C LEU A 478 -16.03 -9.66 -11.17
N HIS A 479 -16.97 -9.30 -10.30
CA HIS A 479 -18.37 -9.05 -10.65
C HIS A 479 -18.75 -7.57 -10.51
N GLN A 480 -19.76 -7.18 -11.29
CA GLN A 480 -20.35 -5.86 -11.14
C GLN A 480 -21.03 -5.73 -9.77
N GLY A 481 -20.63 -4.73 -8.99
CA GLY A 481 -21.14 -4.49 -7.64
C GLY A 481 -20.21 -4.94 -6.52
N ASP A 482 -19.12 -5.62 -6.85
CA ASP A 482 -18.08 -6.00 -5.88
C ASP A 482 -17.39 -4.76 -5.31
N VAL A 483 -16.93 -4.90 -4.07
CA VAL A 483 -16.13 -3.88 -3.40
C VAL A 483 -14.66 -4.21 -3.64
N ILE A 484 -13.92 -3.25 -4.16
CA ILE A 484 -12.50 -3.40 -4.45
C ILE A 484 -11.72 -2.44 -3.56
N ILE A 485 -10.60 -2.96 -3.04
CA ILE A 485 -9.55 -2.18 -2.40
C ILE A 485 -8.35 -2.24 -3.35
N ALA A 486 -7.84 -1.07 -3.76
CA ALA A 486 -6.65 -0.93 -4.58
C ALA A 486 -5.73 0.11 -3.92
N GLY A 487 -4.65 -0.35 -3.31
CA GLY A 487 -3.80 0.47 -2.45
C GLY A 487 -4.62 1.14 -1.34
N THR A 488 -4.59 2.48 -1.28
CA THR A 488 -5.39 3.26 -0.31
C THR A 488 -6.81 3.56 -0.78
N ALA A 489 -7.13 3.29 -2.06
CA ALA A 489 -8.42 3.61 -2.63
C ALA A 489 -9.40 2.43 -2.43
N VAL A 490 -10.57 2.74 -1.87
CA VAL A 490 -11.67 1.78 -1.74
C VAL A 490 -12.82 2.24 -2.61
N GLY A 491 -13.57 1.31 -3.18
CA GLY A 491 -14.81 1.63 -3.84
C GLY A 491 -15.59 0.44 -4.32
N ARG A 492 -16.79 0.71 -4.83
CA ARG A 492 -17.70 -0.30 -5.34
C ARG A 492 -17.78 -0.20 -6.84
N VAL A 493 -17.62 -1.32 -7.53
CA VAL A 493 -17.70 -1.40 -8.99
C VAL A 493 -19.12 -1.07 -9.45
N ARG A 494 -19.31 0.13 -10.01
CA ARG A 494 -20.61 0.58 -10.54
C ARG A 494 -20.86 0.03 -11.93
N ALA A 495 -19.81 0.00 -12.74
CA ALA A 495 -19.86 -0.53 -14.11
C ALA A 495 -18.47 -1.00 -14.52
N MET A 496 -18.44 -2.05 -15.32
CA MET A 496 -17.25 -2.63 -15.92
C MET A 496 -17.39 -2.58 -17.44
N THR A 497 -16.32 -2.19 -18.13
CA THR A 497 -16.27 -2.12 -19.58
C THR A 497 -15.01 -2.80 -20.10
N ASN A 498 -15.10 -3.52 -21.21
CA ASN A 498 -13.94 -4.10 -21.89
C ASN A 498 -13.19 -3.04 -22.70
N ALA A 499 -12.04 -3.41 -23.27
CA ALA A 499 -11.24 -2.55 -24.14
C ALA A 499 -11.98 -2.07 -25.41
N LYS A 500 -13.05 -2.76 -25.84
CA LYS A 500 -13.91 -2.38 -26.98
C LYS A 500 -15.06 -1.43 -26.57
N GLY A 501 -15.19 -1.10 -25.29
CA GLY A 501 -16.26 -0.26 -24.75
C GLY A 501 -17.58 -1.00 -24.48
N GLU A 502 -17.61 -2.32 -24.59
CA GLU A 502 -18.78 -3.15 -24.27
C GLU A 502 -18.85 -3.36 -22.76
N LYS A 503 -20.07 -3.36 -22.21
CA LYS A 503 -20.29 -3.55 -20.77
C LYS A 503 -20.15 -5.04 -20.42
N LEU A 504 -19.37 -5.31 -19.37
CA LEU A 504 -19.20 -6.65 -18.81
C LEU A 504 -19.91 -6.75 -17.46
N THR A 505 -20.48 -7.92 -17.18
CA THR A 505 -21.07 -8.26 -15.87
C THR A 505 -20.12 -9.03 -14.98
N GLU A 506 -19.24 -9.82 -15.61
CA GLU A 506 -18.21 -10.64 -14.97
C GLU A 506 -16.91 -10.51 -15.77
N ALA A 507 -15.77 -10.55 -15.08
CA ALA A 507 -14.44 -10.57 -15.66
C ALA A 507 -13.61 -11.66 -14.98
N GLY A 508 -13.28 -12.70 -15.74
CA GLY A 508 -12.46 -13.81 -15.26
C GLY A 508 -10.96 -13.49 -15.24
N PRO A 509 -10.12 -14.48 -14.87
CA PRO A 509 -8.67 -14.34 -14.87
C PRO A 509 -8.12 -13.94 -16.25
N SER A 510 -7.08 -13.11 -16.23
CA SER A 510 -6.35 -12.58 -17.40
C SER A 510 -7.16 -11.65 -18.31
N VAL A 511 -8.39 -11.26 -17.92
CA VAL A 511 -9.20 -10.31 -18.67
C VAL A 511 -8.93 -8.88 -18.18
N PRO A 512 -8.53 -7.96 -19.06
CA PRO A 512 -8.42 -6.55 -18.72
C PRO A 512 -9.79 -5.88 -18.68
N VAL A 513 -10.07 -5.12 -17.63
CA VAL A 513 -11.36 -4.48 -17.39
C VAL A 513 -11.19 -3.03 -16.93
N GLU A 514 -11.93 -2.12 -17.55
CA GLU A 514 -12.04 -0.74 -17.10
C GLU A 514 -13.22 -0.63 -16.13
N ILE A 515 -12.93 -0.25 -14.88
CA ILE A 515 -13.93 -0.10 -13.82
C ILE A 515 -14.22 1.37 -13.52
N ILE A 516 -15.45 1.62 -13.08
CA ILE A 516 -15.89 2.91 -12.54
C ILE A 516 -16.46 2.69 -11.14
N GLY A 517 -16.22 3.63 -10.23
CA GLY A 517 -16.87 3.65 -8.91
C GLY A 517 -15.93 3.65 -7.72
N MET A 518 -14.63 3.82 -7.95
CA MET A 518 -13.65 4.07 -6.89
C MET A 518 -13.90 5.44 -6.23
N SER A 519 -13.69 5.53 -4.91
CA SER A 519 -13.80 6.81 -4.20
C SER A 519 -12.68 7.78 -4.58
N GLU A 520 -11.48 7.25 -4.79
CA GLU A 520 -10.28 7.98 -5.20
C GLU A 520 -9.61 7.28 -6.37
N VAL A 521 -8.69 7.97 -7.06
CA VAL A 521 -7.90 7.38 -8.15
C VAL A 521 -6.80 6.51 -7.51
N PRO A 522 -6.78 5.18 -7.72
CA PRO A 522 -5.74 4.32 -7.15
C PRO A 522 -4.37 4.62 -7.76
N GLY A 523 -3.32 4.21 -7.05
CA GLY A 523 -1.97 4.21 -7.61
C GLY A 523 -1.87 3.23 -8.77
N ALA A 524 -1.21 3.64 -9.85
CA ALA A 524 -0.99 2.75 -10.96
C ALA A 524 0.12 1.74 -10.59
N GLY A 525 -0.15 0.45 -10.74
CA GLY A 525 0.68 -0.66 -10.27
C GLY A 525 0.33 -1.17 -8.87
N ASP A 526 -0.67 -0.59 -8.21
CA ASP A 526 -1.15 -1.13 -6.93
C ASP A 526 -1.87 -2.47 -7.17
N ASP A 527 -1.67 -3.39 -6.24
CA ASP A 527 -2.47 -4.61 -6.19
C ASP A 527 -3.89 -4.27 -5.74
N PHE A 528 -4.86 -4.96 -6.34
CA PHE A 528 -6.25 -4.87 -5.94
C PHE A 528 -6.76 -6.20 -5.40
N HIS A 529 -7.67 -6.10 -4.45
CA HIS A 529 -8.37 -7.21 -3.84
C HIS A 529 -9.86 -6.91 -3.78
N ALA A 530 -10.67 -7.86 -4.25
CA ALA A 530 -12.11 -7.83 -4.03
C ALA A 530 -12.44 -8.34 -2.64
N VAL A 531 -13.26 -7.57 -1.92
CA VAL A 531 -13.69 -7.86 -0.55
C VAL A 531 -15.22 -8.01 -0.50
N ALA A 532 -15.68 -8.80 0.47
CA ALA A 532 -17.10 -9.10 0.62
C ALA A 532 -17.93 -7.94 1.21
N ASP A 533 -17.30 -7.05 1.97
CA ASP A 533 -17.96 -5.91 2.63
C ASP A 533 -17.03 -4.68 2.63
N GLU A 534 -17.60 -3.48 2.70
CA GLU A 534 -16.89 -2.19 2.72
C GLU A 534 -16.26 -1.87 4.10
N ARG A 535 -16.47 -2.71 5.11
CA ARG A 535 -16.22 -2.42 6.54
C ARG A 535 -14.96 -3.02 7.14
#